data_AF-A0A954WDZ9-F1
#
_entry.id   AF-A0A954WDZ9-F1
#
_cell.length_a   1.000
_cell.length_b   1.000
_cell.length_c   1.000
_cell.angle_alpha   90.00
_cell.angle_beta   90.00
_cell.angle_gamma   90.00
#
_symmetry.space_group_name_H-M   'P 1'
#
loop_
_entity.id
_entity.type
_entity.pdbx_description
1 polymer ?
#
loop_
_entity_poly.entity_id
_entity_poly.type
_entity_poly.pdbx_seq_one_letter_code
_entity_poly.pdbx_strand_id
1 'polypeptide(L)'
;ATKQAVVDELEKKWTLAKQRYQLAIEERKAQQANISALEQKIQKDRQTLEQLRGTALPAATSPAPAETVAEPATPVAASAPAAVPVAATPASSTPLPNVPPAILPTPAVDAALLASAPAQAAAASDASATPPKPANKELAAATQAATQSAAAAHEAEMVARGIGEHMELLKQNIVAERQLRDVARKKVDNAEEHLRSLSDELQRKLDANENVDELQQQVLEAMSRLTETRAESRRIATHLDELQTELGNLQAEQLTALDEAESKRDEAEQARLRVDELSNPFAVRNMIQWVLNHGVNVLVILAAIGGFVWLARVGESRLITLMANRTRVGNQEERENRAKTLVGVFRSVANIVTIGGGSMMVLDELGLPVGPLLGGAAVVGLAVA
;
A
#
# COMPACT_ATOMS: atom_id res chain seq x y z
N ALA A 1 -51.93 59.13 20.57
CA ALA A 1 -51.60 57.84 21.20
C ALA A 1 -51.98 56.65 20.31
N THR A 2 -53.23 56.52 19.86
CA THR A 2 -53.71 55.34 19.10
C THR A 2 -52.98 55.09 17.77
N LYS A 3 -52.66 56.13 16.99
CA LYS A 3 -51.93 55.96 15.72
C LYS A 3 -50.51 55.40 15.91
N GLN A 4 -49.78 55.85 16.94
CA GLN A 4 -48.42 55.38 17.20
C GLN A 4 -48.42 53.91 17.60
N ALA A 5 -49.35 53.49 18.48
CA ALA A 5 -49.47 52.10 18.89
C ALA A 5 -49.75 51.14 17.72
N VAL A 6 -50.57 51.56 16.74
CA VAL A 6 -50.84 50.78 15.53
C VAL A 6 -49.59 50.65 14.64
N VAL A 7 -48.82 51.73 14.50
CA VAL A 7 -47.56 51.71 13.74
C VAL A 7 -46.55 50.77 14.41
N ASP A 8 -46.39 50.86 15.72
CA ASP A 8 -45.47 50.01 16.48
C ASP A 8 -45.86 48.52 16.39
N GLU A 9 -47.16 48.20 16.35
CA GLU A 9 -47.65 46.83 16.16
C GLU A 9 -47.40 46.30 14.74
N LEU A 10 -47.65 47.13 13.72
CA LEU A 10 -47.37 46.78 12.32
C LEU A 10 -45.88 46.56 12.09
N GLU A 11 -45.01 47.38 12.70
CA GLU A 11 -43.56 47.22 12.62
C GLU A 11 -43.12 45.89 13.28
N LYS A 12 -43.68 45.54 14.44
CA LYS A 12 -43.45 44.22 15.07
C LYS A 12 -43.90 43.05 14.18
N LYS A 13 -45.10 43.13 13.60
CA LYS A 13 -45.60 42.09 12.68
C LYS A 13 -44.73 41.95 11.43
N TRP A 14 -44.28 43.08 10.87
CA TRP A 14 -43.41 43.09 9.69
C TRP A 14 -42.01 42.54 9.99
N THR A 15 -41.41 42.92 11.11
CA THR A 15 -40.09 42.41 11.53
C THR A 15 -40.12 40.91 11.78
N LEU A 16 -41.18 40.39 12.43
CA LEU A 16 -41.36 38.96 12.66
C LEU A 16 -41.54 38.19 11.33
N ALA A 17 -42.36 38.72 10.41
CA ALA A 17 -42.52 38.14 9.08
C ALA A 17 -41.20 38.10 8.29
N LYS A 18 -40.40 39.18 8.36
CA LYS A 18 -39.08 39.25 7.73
C LYS A 18 -38.11 38.23 8.34
N GLN A 19 -38.09 38.08 9.66
CA GLN A 19 -37.25 37.08 10.34
C GLN A 19 -37.61 35.67 9.90
N ARG A 20 -38.91 35.32 9.83
CA ARG A 20 -39.38 34.02 9.32
C ARG A 20 -38.92 33.75 7.89
N TYR A 21 -39.02 34.76 7.03
CA TYR A 21 -38.58 34.65 5.64
C TYR A 21 -37.06 34.43 5.55
N GLN A 22 -36.27 35.18 6.33
CA GLN A 22 -34.82 34.97 6.40
C GLN A 22 -34.47 33.58 6.93
N LEU A 23 -35.18 33.11 7.96
CA LEU A 23 -35.04 31.77 8.52
C LEU A 23 -35.30 30.68 7.48
N ALA A 24 -36.35 30.83 6.66
CA ALA A 24 -36.65 29.89 5.58
C ALA A 24 -35.56 29.86 4.49
N ILE A 25 -34.93 31.01 4.21
CA ILE A 25 -33.79 31.08 3.28
C ILE A 25 -32.56 30.38 3.89
N GLU A 26 -32.25 30.65 5.16
CA GLU A 26 -31.14 30.00 5.88
C GLU A 26 -31.33 28.48 5.92
N GLU A 27 -32.54 28.01 6.20
CA GLU A 27 -32.92 26.60 6.20
C GLU A 27 -32.70 25.96 4.83
N ARG A 28 -33.22 26.57 3.76
CA ARG A 28 -33.04 26.04 2.40
C ARG A 28 -31.56 25.95 2.01
N LYS A 29 -30.77 26.96 2.39
CA LYS A 29 -29.33 26.96 2.13
C LYS A 29 -28.62 25.86 2.91
N ALA A 30 -28.98 25.65 4.18
CA ALA A 30 -28.42 24.58 5.00
C ALA A 30 -28.81 23.19 4.48
N GLN A 31 -30.05 23.00 4.04
CA GLN A 31 -30.49 21.76 3.38
C GLN A 31 -29.72 21.51 2.07
N GLN A 32 -29.51 22.53 1.25
CA GLN A 32 -28.73 22.38 0.01
C GLN A 32 -27.27 22.02 0.28
N ALA A 33 -26.67 22.59 1.34
CA ALA A 33 -25.33 22.21 1.77
C ALA A 33 -25.26 20.73 2.20
N ASN A 34 -26.25 20.27 2.98
CA ASN A 34 -26.34 18.86 3.39
C ASN A 34 -26.50 17.92 2.19
N ILE A 35 -27.39 18.24 1.24
CA ILE A 35 -27.56 17.46 0.00
C ILE A 35 -26.23 17.35 -0.76
N SER A 36 -25.50 18.46 -0.92
CA SER A 36 -24.21 18.44 -1.62
C SER A 36 -23.15 17.60 -0.89
N ALA A 37 -23.15 17.60 0.45
CA ALA A 37 -22.25 16.76 1.25
C ALA A 37 -22.58 15.27 1.10
N LEU A 38 -23.87 14.91 1.10
CA LEU A 38 -24.33 13.53 0.86
C LEU A 38 -24.02 13.06 -0.57
N GLU A 39 -24.17 13.92 -1.57
CA GLU A 39 -23.82 13.60 -2.96
C GLU A 39 -22.32 13.32 -3.09
N GLN A 40 -21.46 14.10 -2.44
CA GLN A 40 -20.02 13.85 -2.40
C GLN A 40 -19.69 12.50 -1.74
N LYS A 41 -20.36 12.18 -0.62
CA LYS A 41 -20.21 10.87 0.05
C LYS A 41 -20.59 9.73 -0.88
N ILE A 42 -21.75 9.81 -1.55
CA ILE A 42 -22.22 8.78 -2.50
C ILE A 42 -21.26 8.62 -3.68
N GLN A 43 -20.75 9.72 -4.24
CA GLN A 43 -19.79 9.66 -5.34
C GLN A 43 -18.50 8.95 -4.91
N LYS A 44 -18.00 9.26 -3.70
CA LYS A 44 -16.81 8.62 -3.16
C LYS A 44 -17.03 7.13 -2.88
N ASP A 45 -18.13 6.77 -2.25
CA ASP A 45 -18.47 5.36 -1.98
C ASP A 45 -18.57 4.55 -3.27
N ARG A 46 -19.10 5.15 -4.35
CA ARG A 46 -19.10 4.54 -5.69
C ARG A 46 -17.69 4.34 -6.24
N GLN A 47 -16.81 5.33 -6.11
CA GLN A 47 -15.40 5.20 -6.53
C GLN A 47 -14.70 4.08 -5.74
N THR A 48 -14.92 3.99 -4.43
CA THR A 48 -14.36 2.92 -3.59
C THR A 48 -14.89 1.55 -4.04
N LEU A 49 -16.19 1.43 -4.32
CA LEU A 49 -16.77 0.19 -4.85
C LEU A 49 -16.24 -0.17 -6.25
N GLU A 50 -16.02 0.81 -7.12
CA GLU A 50 -15.42 0.60 -8.44
C GLU A 50 -13.96 0.15 -8.34
N GLN A 51 -13.19 0.70 -7.40
CA GLN A 51 -11.82 0.25 -7.12
C GLN A 51 -11.81 -1.21 -6.63
N LEU A 52 -12.70 -1.55 -5.68
CA LEU A 52 -12.82 -2.92 -5.17
C LEU A 52 -13.31 -3.90 -6.26
N ARG A 53 -14.19 -3.47 -7.15
CA ARG A 53 -14.66 -4.28 -8.29
C ARG A 53 -13.61 -4.42 -9.39
N GLY A 54 -12.87 -3.35 -9.70
CA GLY A 54 -11.85 -3.32 -10.75
C GLY A 54 -10.60 -4.12 -10.39
N THR A 55 -10.27 -4.21 -9.10
CA THR A 55 -9.13 -5.01 -8.62
C THR A 55 -9.42 -6.53 -8.64
N ALA A 56 -10.68 -6.93 -8.86
CA ALA A 56 -11.11 -8.33 -8.86
C ALA A 56 -10.95 -9.08 -10.21
N LEU A 57 -10.34 -8.50 -11.26
CA LEU A 57 -9.97 -9.25 -12.47
C LEU A 57 -8.49 -8.99 -12.81
N PRO A 58 -7.59 -9.94 -12.48
CA PRO A 58 -7.15 -10.87 -13.52
C PRO A 58 -6.82 -12.29 -13.00
N ALA A 59 -7.73 -13.25 -13.16
CA ALA A 59 -7.52 -14.71 -13.30
C ALA A 59 -8.90 -15.39 -13.10
N ALA A 60 -9.39 -16.36 -13.87
CA ALA A 60 -8.73 -17.30 -14.76
C ALA A 60 -9.70 -17.75 -15.86
N THR A 61 -9.29 -17.64 -17.12
CA THR A 61 -9.65 -18.64 -18.13
C THR A 61 -8.87 -19.90 -17.81
N SER A 62 -9.52 -20.87 -17.17
CA SER A 62 -9.10 -22.28 -17.24
C SER A 62 -10.35 -23.16 -17.29
N PRO A 63 -10.37 -24.20 -18.13
CA PRO A 63 -11.58 -24.85 -18.60
C PRO A 63 -12.11 -25.88 -17.61
N ALA A 64 -13.42 -26.09 -17.68
CA ALA A 64 -14.18 -27.11 -16.99
C ALA A 64 -13.58 -28.52 -17.16
N PRO A 65 -13.74 -29.36 -16.12
CA PRO A 65 -14.27 -30.69 -16.34
C PRO A 65 -15.60 -30.87 -15.61
N ALA A 66 -16.54 -31.48 -16.34
CA ALA A 66 -17.77 -32.02 -15.80
C ALA A 66 -17.47 -33.12 -14.78
N GLU A 67 -18.13 -33.10 -13.63
CA GLU A 67 -18.34 -34.31 -12.84
C GLU A 67 -19.70 -34.27 -12.11
N THR A 68 -20.58 -35.10 -12.64
CA THR A 68 -21.85 -35.61 -12.12
C THR A 68 -21.61 -36.43 -10.85
N VAL A 69 -22.39 -36.26 -9.77
CA VAL A 69 -22.83 -37.27 -8.76
C VAL A 69 -23.76 -36.52 -7.76
N ALA A 70 -25.08 -36.67 -7.84
CA ALA A 70 -25.96 -37.63 -7.12
C ALA A 70 -26.30 -37.28 -5.65
N GLU A 71 -27.61 -37.09 -5.44
CA GLU A 71 -28.40 -37.21 -4.20
C GLU A 71 -28.06 -38.51 -3.43
N PRO A 72 -28.21 -38.59 -2.08
CA PRO A 72 -29.54 -38.92 -1.53
C PRO A 72 -29.87 -38.44 -0.09
N ALA A 73 -31.18 -38.34 0.16
CA ALA A 73 -31.95 -38.76 1.34
C ALA A 73 -31.62 -38.30 2.79
N THR A 74 -32.61 -37.64 3.39
CA THR A 74 -33.01 -37.51 4.83
C THR A 74 -33.24 -38.88 5.53
N PRO A 75 -33.71 -39.03 6.82
CA PRO A 75 -34.00 -38.08 7.93
C PRO A 75 -33.50 -38.54 9.34
N VAL A 76 -33.49 -37.66 10.36
CA VAL A 76 -33.69 -38.08 11.77
C VAL A 76 -34.48 -37.02 12.54
N ALA A 77 -35.55 -37.48 13.20
CA ALA A 77 -36.37 -36.77 14.17
C ALA A 77 -35.94 -37.09 15.61
N ALA A 78 -36.08 -36.12 16.54
CA ALA A 78 -36.53 -36.32 17.93
C ALA A 78 -36.53 -35.01 18.76
N SER A 79 -37.74 -34.60 19.20
CA SER A 79 -38.19 -34.22 20.57
C SER A 79 -37.28 -33.43 21.53
N ALA A 80 -37.68 -32.48 22.38
CA ALA A 80 -38.89 -31.69 22.71
C ALA A 80 -38.43 -30.59 23.74
N PRO A 81 -39.25 -30.01 24.65
CA PRO A 81 -40.20 -28.90 24.53
C PRO A 81 -39.83 -27.65 25.38
N ALA A 82 -40.43 -26.49 25.11
CA ALA A 82 -41.00 -25.57 26.13
C ALA A 82 -41.53 -24.28 25.49
N ALA A 83 -42.80 -24.00 25.74
CA ALA A 83 -43.54 -22.85 25.27
C ALA A 83 -43.32 -21.62 26.17
N VAL A 84 -43.18 -20.45 25.56
CA VAL A 84 -43.55 -19.16 26.15
C VAL A 84 -44.23 -18.33 25.05
N PRO A 85 -45.45 -17.80 25.24
CA PRO A 85 -46.12 -16.97 24.25
C PRO A 85 -45.72 -15.51 24.46
N VAL A 86 -45.09 -14.88 23.47
CA VAL A 86 -44.98 -13.41 23.42
C VAL A 86 -45.66 -12.91 22.16
N ALA A 87 -46.44 -11.85 22.39
CA ALA A 87 -47.46 -11.29 21.55
C ALA A 87 -47.00 -10.94 20.12
N ALA A 88 -47.89 -11.28 19.19
CA ALA A 88 -47.87 -10.84 17.81
C ALA A 88 -47.92 -9.30 17.73
N THR A 89 -47.00 -8.72 16.98
CA THR A 89 -47.12 -7.37 16.43
C THR A 89 -47.20 -7.53 14.90
N PRO A 90 -48.22 -7.00 14.21
CA PRO A 90 -48.33 -7.16 12.77
C PRO A 90 -47.36 -6.21 12.05
N ALA A 91 -46.37 -6.80 11.36
CA ALA A 91 -45.58 -6.10 10.37
C ALA A 91 -46.47 -5.79 9.15
N SER A 92 -46.73 -4.50 8.94
CA SER A 92 -47.36 -4.00 7.71
C SER A 92 -46.31 -4.01 6.61
N SER A 93 -46.41 -4.99 5.72
CA SER A 93 -45.76 -5.00 4.42
C SER A 93 -46.39 -3.94 3.53
N THR A 94 -45.62 -2.92 3.14
CA THR A 94 -45.99 -2.03 2.04
C THR A 94 -45.19 -2.44 0.80
N PRO A 95 -45.84 -2.82 -0.31
CA PRO A 95 -45.16 -3.19 -1.54
C PRO A 95 -44.68 -1.94 -2.28
N LEU A 96 -43.40 -1.94 -2.68
CA LEU A 96 -42.82 -0.98 -3.62
C LEU A 96 -43.45 -1.17 -5.02
N PRO A 97 -43.73 -0.08 -5.76
CA PRO A 97 -44.23 -0.15 -7.12
C PRO A 97 -43.11 -0.55 -8.09
N ASN A 98 -43.44 -1.57 -8.88
CA ASN A 98 -42.72 -2.08 -10.04
C ASN A 98 -42.55 -0.97 -11.10
N VAL A 99 -41.33 -0.56 -11.39
CA VAL A 99 -41.01 0.39 -12.48
C VAL A 99 -40.32 -0.39 -13.61
N PRO A 100 -40.81 -0.33 -14.87
CA PRO A 100 -40.29 -1.11 -15.99
C PRO A 100 -38.92 -0.62 -16.48
N PRO A 101 -38.10 -1.49 -17.09
CA PRO A 101 -36.81 -1.11 -17.64
C PRO A 101 -36.97 -0.26 -18.90
N ALA A 102 -36.52 0.99 -18.84
CA ALA A 102 -36.34 1.85 -20.00
C ALA A 102 -35.09 1.41 -20.77
N ILE A 103 -35.33 0.85 -21.95
CA ILE A 103 -34.35 0.59 -23.00
C ILE A 103 -33.91 1.93 -23.58
N LEU A 104 -32.61 2.24 -23.54
CA LEU A 104 -31.99 3.24 -24.41
C LEU A 104 -30.56 2.82 -24.81
N PRO A 105 -30.10 3.29 -25.99
CA PRO A 105 -29.19 2.55 -26.86
C PRO A 105 -27.71 2.83 -26.57
N THR A 106 -26.91 1.82 -26.85
CA THR A 106 -25.46 1.92 -27.01
C THR A 106 -25.11 2.67 -28.29
N PRO A 107 -24.20 3.66 -28.27
CA PRO A 107 -23.48 4.06 -29.47
C PRO A 107 -22.31 3.09 -29.68
N ALA A 108 -22.41 2.33 -30.76
CA ALA A 108 -21.28 1.66 -31.37
C ALA A 108 -20.29 2.72 -31.88
N VAL A 109 -19.04 2.62 -31.45
CA VAL A 109 -17.91 3.28 -32.11
C VAL A 109 -16.91 2.19 -32.46
N ASP A 110 -16.92 1.82 -33.73
CA ASP A 110 -15.90 1.05 -34.42
C ASP A 110 -14.60 1.84 -34.58
N ALA A 111 -13.55 1.08 -34.87
CA ALA A 111 -12.26 1.48 -35.43
C ALA A 111 -11.23 2.00 -34.41
N ALA A 112 -10.28 1.14 -33.99
CA ALA A 112 -9.10 0.70 -34.72
C ALA A 112 -7.90 1.63 -34.52
N LEU A 113 -6.72 1.00 -34.46
CA LEU A 113 -5.36 1.57 -34.41
C LEU A 113 -4.85 1.95 -33.02
N LEU A 114 -4.19 1.00 -32.34
CA LEU A 114 -2.72 0.95 -32.22
C LEU A 114 -2.33 -0.18 -31.27
N ALA A 115 -2.21 -1.38 -31.84
CA ALA A 115 -1.45 -2.46 -31.25
C ALA A 115 0.03 -2.24 -31.57
N SER A 116 0.83 -1.90 -30.56
CA SER A 116 2.28 -2.02 -30.59
C SER A 116 2.71 -2.84 -29.38
N ALA A 117 2.50 -4.14 -29.49
CA ALA A 117 3.09 -5.13 -28.62
C ALA A 117 4.56 -5.34 -29.03
N PRO A 118 5.54 -5.25 -28.11
CA PRO A 118 6.88 -5.71 -28.42
C PRO A 118 6.85 -7.24 -28.51
N ALA A 119 7.06 -7.75 -29.72
CA ALA A 119 7.29 -9.15 -30.01
C ALA A 119 8.52 -9.62 -29.23
N GLN A 120 8.26 -10.28 -28.09
CA GLN A 120 9.27 -10.96 -27.31
C GLN A 120 9.68 -12.20 -28.09
N ALA A 121 10.88 -12.14 -28.67
CA ALA A 121 11.52 -13.25 -29.35
C ALA A 121 11.71 -14.39 -28.34
N ALA A 122 10.81 -15.37 -28.39
CA ALA A 122 10.98 -16.68 -27.82
C ALA A 122 12.08 -17.41 -28.60
N ALA A 123 13.34 -17.09 -28.29
CA ALA A 123 14.47 -17.93 -28.64
C ALA A 123 14.58 -19.00 -27.56
N ALA A 124 14.18 -20.22 -27.92
CA ALA A 124 14.46 -21.44 -27.19
C ALA A 124 15.95 -21.51 -26.83
N SER A 125 16.25 -21.44 -25.53
CA SER A 125 17.49 -21.95 -24.95
C SER A 125 17.11 -23.11 -24.05
N ASP A 126 16.96 -24.26 -24.69
CA ASP A 126 16.98 -25.55 -24.01
C ASP A 126 18.40 -25.88 -23.55
N ALA A 127 18.46 -26.61 -22.45
CA ALA A 127 19.56 -27.48 -22.04
C ALA A 127 20.88 -26.83 -21.57
N SER A 128 20.88 -26.41 -20.30
CA SER A 128 21.93 -26.79 -19.33
C SER A 128 21.38 -26.65 -17.91
N ALA A 129 20.59 -27.65 -17.49
CA ALA A 129 20.10 -27.78 -16.13
C ALA A 129 21.25 -28.18 -15.19
N THR A 130 22.14 -27.23 -14.89
CA THR A 130 22.96 -27.34 -13.69
C THR A 130 22.04 -27.05 -12.50
N PRO A 131 21.96 -27.94 -11.48
CA PRO A 131 21.08 -27.70 -10.34
C PRO A 131 21.40 -26.32 -9.75
N PRO A 132 20.40 -25.45 -9.53
CA PRO A 132 20.63 -24.13 -8.98
C PRO A 132 21.33 -24.29 -7.64
N LYS A 133 22.51 -23.67 -7.50
CA LYS A 133 23.22 -23.61 -6.22
C LYS A 133 22.23 -23.17 -5.13
N PRO A 134 22.27 -23.78 -3.93
CA PRO A 134 21.29 -23.53 -2.86
C PRO A 134 21.13 -22.05 -2.51
N ALA A 135 22.17 -21.23 -2.72
CA ALA A 135 22.14 -19.79 -2.54
C ALA A 135 21.06 -19.05 -3.37
N ASN A 136 20.72 -19.52 -4.58
CA ASN A 136 19.72 -18.86 -5.42
C ASN A 136 18.29 -19.07 -4.91
N LYS A 137 18.03 -20.19 -4.21
CA LYS A 137 16.70 -20.50 -3.68
C LYS A 137 16.35 -19.61 -2.49
N GLU A 138 17.31 -19.35 -1.61
CA GLU A 138 17.14 -18.45 -0.46
C GLU A 138 16.92 -17.01 -0.92
N LEU A 139 17.68 -16.52 -1.90
CA LEU A 139 17.50 -15.17 -2.45
C LEU A 139 16.13 -15.01 -3.13
N ALA A 140 15.69 -16.00 -3.92
CA ALA A 140 14.38 -15.97 -4.55
C ALA A 140 13.25 -15.93 -3.50
N ALA A 141 13.35 -16.75 -2.44
CA ALA A 141 12.37 -16.75 -1.35
C ALA A 141 12.36 -15.43 -0.56
N ALA A 142 13.53 -14.86 -0.26
CA ALA A 142 13.64 -13.56 0.41
C ALA A 142 13.06 -12.43 -0.44
N THR A 143 13.32 -12.45 -1.75
CA THR A 143 12.77 -11.45 -2.68
C THR A 143 11.26 -11.53 -2.74
N GLN A 144 10.70 -12.74 -2.81
CA GLN A 144 9.26 -12.96 -2.77
C GLN A 144 8.66 -12.44 -1.46
N ALA A 145 9.26 -12.76 -0.30
CA ALA A 145 8.83 -12.26 1.00
C ALA A 145 8.89 -10.71 1.09
N ALA A 146 9.94 -10.08 0.53
CA ALA A 146 10.06 -8.63 0.48
C ALA A 146 8.97 -7.98 -0.41
N THR A 147 8.61 -8.61 -1.53
CA THR A 147 7.51 -8.11 -2.38
C THR A 147 6.14 -8.25 -1.70
N GLN A 148 5.89 -9.37 -1.01
CA GLN A 148 4.63 -9.61 -0.29
C GLN A 148 4.46 -8.65 0.89
N SER A 149 5.51 -8.47 1.70
CA SER A 149 5.50 -7.52 2.82
C SER A 149 5.37 -6.07 2.34
N ALA A 150 6.05 -5.68 1.25
CA ALA A 150 5.87 -4.37 0.65
C ALA A 150 4.44 -4.13 0.13
N ALA A 151 3.81 -5.14 -0.47
CA ALA A 151 2.41 -5.06 -0.91
C ALA A 151 1.45 -4.90 0.30
N ALA A 152 1.66 -5.69 1.35
CA ALA A 152 0.86 -5.60 2.58
C ALA A 152 1.02 -4.24 3.29
N ALA A 153 2.23 -3.69 3.34
CA ALA A 153 2.48 -2.35 3.86
C ALA A 153 1.75 -1.28 3.05
N HIS A 154 1.78 -1.39 1.72
CA HIS A 154 1.07 -0.46 0.85
C HIS A 154 -0.46 -0.53 1.03
N GLU A 155 -1.00 -1.74 1.18
CA GLU A 155 -2.43 -1.95 1.45
C GLU A 155 -2.84 -1.31 2.79
N ALA A 156 -2.08 -1.54 3.85
CA ALA A 156 -2.34 -0.93 5.16
C ALA A 156 -2.27 0.61 5.10
N GLU A 157 -1.31 1.18 4.37
CA GLU A 157 -1.24 2.63 4.14
C GLU A 157 -2.47 3.17 3.39
N MET A 158 -2.98 2.43 2.39
CA MET A 158 -4.20 2.82 1.67
C MET A 158 -5.43 2.81 2.59
N VAL A 159 -5.56 1.80 3.46
CA VAL A 159 -6.64 1.73 4.45
C VAL A 159 -6.58 2.94 5.40
N ALA A 160 -5.40 3.24 5.95
CA ALA A 160 -5.20 4.39 6.83
C ALA A 160 -5.56 5.73 6.14
N ARG A 161 -5.21 5.88 4.86
CA ARG A 161 -5.60 7.05 4.05
C ARG A 161 -7.11 7.11 3.81
N GLY A 162 -7.74 5.98 3.49
CA GLY A 162 -9.18 5.88 3.27
C GLY A 162 -9.98 6.30 4.51
N ILE A 163 -9.55 5.87 5.70
CA ILE A 163 -10.17 6.29 6.97
C ILE A 163 -10.01 7.80 7.17
N GLY A 164 -8.83 8.36 6.91
CA GLY A 164 -8.58 9.80 7.02
C GLY A 164 -9.49 10.63 6.10
N GLU A 165 -9.73 10.14 4.89
CA GLU A 165 -10.64 10.75 3.93
C GLU A 165 -12.12 10.67 4.37
N HIS A 166 -12.57 9.53 4.91
CA HIS A 166 -13.92 9.39 5.45
C HIS A 166 -14.14 10.33 6.65
N MET A 167 -13.14 10.45 7.52
CA MET A 167 -13.17 11.35 8.67
C MET A 167 -13.35 12.81 8.24
N GLU A 168 -12.74 13.23 7.13
CA GLU A 168 -12.90 14.60 6.61
C GLU A 168 -14.32 14.86 6.09
N LEU A 169 -14.91 13.91 5.36
CA LEU A 169 -16.33 14.01 4.95
C LEU A 169 -17.27 14.07 6.15
N LEU A 170 -17.00 13.26 7.19
CA LEU A 170 -17.82 13.26 8.40
C LEU A 170 -17.74 14.59 9.15
N LYS A 171 -16.55 15.21 9.23
CA LYS A 171 -16.39 16.56 9.80
C LYS A 171 -17.21 17.61 9.03
N GLN A 172 -17.19 17.57 7.70
CA GLN A 172 -17.99 18.48 6.88
C GLN A 172 -19.50 18.30 7.13
N ASN A 173 -19.95 17.04 7.25
CA ASN A 173 -21.34 16.74 7.60
C ASN A 173 -21.71 17.28 8.99
N ILE A 174 -20.85 17.08 10.01
CA ILE A 174 -21.06 17.64 11.36
C ILE A 174 -21.20 19.16 11.32
N VAL A 175 -20.43 19.86 10.48
CA VAL A 175 -20.54 21.33 10.33
C VAL A 175 -21.89 21.72 9.71
N ALA A 176 -22.34 21.02 8.67
CA ALA A 176 -23.65 21.26 8.05
C ALA A 176 -24.79 21.00 9.06
N GLU A 177 -24.70 19.91 9.84
CA GLU A 177 -25.71 19.54 10.82
C GLU A 177 -25.74 20.52 12.01
N ARG A 178 -24.59 21.06 12.43
CA ARG A 178 -24.52 22.15 13.41
C ARG A 178 -25.28 23.39 12.94
N GLN A 179 -25.15 23.77 11.66
CA GLN A 179 -25.89 24.89 11.09
C GLN A 179 -27.40 24.62 11.08
N LEU A 180 -27.83 23.41 10.70
CA LEU A 180 -29.22 22.99 10.75
C LEU A 180 -29.79 23.04 12.17
N ARG A 181 -29.01 22.61 13.17
CA ARG A 181 -29.40 22.69 14.59
C ARG A 181 -29.63 24.12 15.02
N ASP A 182 -28.74 25.04 14.63
CA ASP A 182 -28.84 26.45 15.03
C ASP A 182 -30.05 27.12 14.34
N VAL A 183 -30.33 26.79 13.08
CA VAL A 183 -31.57 27.19 12.38
C VAL A 183 -32.81 26.64 13.09
N ALA A 184 -32.82 25.35 13.44
CA ALA A 184 -33.93 24.72 14.16
C ALA A 184 -34.19 25.37 15.52
N ARG A 185 -33.14 25.75 16.25
CA ARG A 185 -33.26 26.51 17.51
C ARG A 185 -33.95 27.86 17.29
N LYS A 186 -33.50 28.64 16.29
CA LYS A 186 -34.15 29.92 15.94
C LYS A 186 -35.62 29.72 15.54
N LYS A 187 -35.97 28.63 14.85
CA LYS A 187 -37.38 28.30 14.51
C LYS A 187 -38.21 28.04 15.77
N VAL A 188 -37.68 27.31 16.75
CA VAL A 188 -38.34 27.10 18.04
C VAL A 188 -38.56 28.43 18.76
N ASP A 189 -37.53 29.29 18.84
CA ASP A 189 -37.63 30.60 19.49
C ASP A 189 -38.70 31.48 18.81
N ASN A 190 -38.74 31.51 17.47
CA ASN A 190 -39.75 32.25 16.72
C ASN A 190 -41.18 31.70 16.91
N ALA A 191 -41.31 30.37 16.99
CA ALA A 191 -42.60 29.72 17.27
C ALA A 191 -43.08 30.02 18.69
N GLU A 192 -42.17 30.05 19.67
CA GLU A 192 -42.49 30.48 21.04
C GLU A 192 -42.93 31.94 21.11
N GLU A 193 -42.21 32.84 20.44
CA GLU A 193 -42.57 34.26 20.38
C GLU A 193 -43.94 34.45 19.72
N HIS A 194 -44.23 33.71 18.66
CA HIS A 194 -45.54 33.74 18.02
C HIS A 194 -46.65 33.30 18.96
N LEU A 195 -46.44 32.19 19.65
CA LEU A 195 -47.41 31.67 20.61
C LEU A 195 -47.66 32.67 21.73
N ARG A 196 -46.60 33.30 22.27
CA ARG A 196 -46.73 34.38 23.28
C ARG A 196 -47.53 35.56 22.73
N SER A 197 -47.26 35.98 21.49
CA SER A 197 -48.01 37.08 20.87
C SER A 197 -49.50 36.77 20.70
N LEU A 198 -49.84 35.53 20.32
CA LEU A 198 -51.23 35.08 20.20
C LEU A 198 -51.91 34.94 21.57
N SER A 199 -51.21 34.46 22.59
CA SER A 199 -51.77 34.38 23.94
C SER A 199 -52.03 35.76 24.55
N ASP A 200 -51.14 36.73 24.30
CA ASP A 200 -51.33 38.11 24.76
C ASP A 200 -52.53 38.77 24.06
N GLU A 201 -52.70 38.52 22.75
CA GLU A 201 -53.88 38.98 22.00
C GLU A 201 -55.16 38.31 22.50
N LEU A 202 -55.10 37.02 22.84
CA LEU A 202 -56.23 36.26 23.38
C LEU A 202 -56.68 36.85 24.71
N GLN A 203 -55.74 37.11 25.61
CA GLN A 203 -56.01 37.73 26.89
C GLN A 203 -56.65 39.11 26.72
N ARG A 204 -56.11 39.95 25.83
CA ARG A 204 -56.68 41.28 25.54
C ARG A 204 -58.10 41.21 25.01
N LYS A 205 -58.39 40.27 24.10
CA LYS A 205 -59.74 40.09 23.53
C LYS A 205 -60.74 39.53 24.55
N LEU A 206 -60.28 38.65 25.44
CA LEU A 206 -61.08 38.18 26.57
C LEU A 206 -61.45 39.34 27.52
N ASP A 207 -60.49 40.19 27.86
CA ASP A 207 -60.72 41.37 28.70
C ASP A 207 -61.68 42.38 28.04
N ALA A 208 -61.67 42.46 26.71
CA ALA A 208 -62.57 43.29 25.91
C ALA A 208 -63.95 42.64 25.62
N ASN A 209 -64.17 41.39 26.05
CA ASN A 209 -65.37 40.60 25.77
C ASN A 209 -65.69 40.47 24.25
N GLU A 210 -64.65 40.37 23.42
CA GLU A 210 -64.75 40.12 21.97
C GLU A 210 -64.83 38.62 21.65
N ASN A 211 -65.21 38.27 20.41
CA ASN A 211 -65.20 36.87 19.97
C ASN A 211 -63.73 36.36 19.86
N VAL A 212 -63.44 35.26 20.56
CA VAL A 212 -62.10 34.66 20.70
C VAL A 212 -61.94 33.31 19.99
N ASP A 213 -62.99 32.78 19.36
CA ASP A 213 -63.00 31.39 18.84
C ASP A 213 -61.89 31.15 17.80
N GLU A 214 -61.73 32.08 16.85
CA GLU A 214 -60.69 31.99 15.81
C GLU A 214 -59.28 32.04 16.42
N LEU A 215 -59.09 32.89 17.43
CA LEU A 215 -57.79 33.06 18.06
C LEU A 215 -57.42 31.85 18.93
N GLN A 216 -58.40 31.22 19.58
CA GLN A 216 -58.20 29.94 20.27
C GLN A 216 -57.73 28.85 19.31
N GLN A 217 -58.34 28.77 18.12
CA GLN A 217 -57.91 27.82 17.09
C GLN A 217 -56.47 28.11 16.62
N GLN A 218 -56.12 29.39 16.42
CA GLN A 218 -54.75 29.78 16.06
C GLN A 218 -53.73 29.44 17.17
N VAL A 219 -54.08 29.63 18.44
CA VAL A 219 -53.22 29.24 19.58
C VAL A 219 -52.99 27.72 19.60
N LEU A 220 -54.05 26.92 19.39
CA LEU A 220 -53.93 25.46 19.31
C LEU A 220 -53.02 25.02 18.15
N GLU A 221 -53.18 25.64 16.98
CA GLU A 221 -52.32 25.38 15.83
C GLU A 221 -50.85 25.78 16.11
N ALA A 222 -50.62 26.95 16.70
CA ALA A 222 -49.28 27.41 17.08
C ALA A 222 -48.63 26.49 18.11
N MET A 223 -49.38 25.96 19.07
CA MET A 223 -48.91 24.95 20.02
C MET A 223 -48.46 23.66 19.31
N SER A 224 -49.26 23.17 18.35
CA SER A 224 -48.91 21.98 17.57
C SER A 224 -47.65 22.21 16.71
N ARG A 225 -47.50 23.38 16.09
CA ARG A 225 -46.30 23.73 15.33
C ARG A 225 -45.06 23.85 16.25
N LEU A 226 -45.23 24.35 17.47
CA LEU A 226 -44.15 24.45 18.46
C LEU A 226 -43.69 23.07 18.94
N THR A 227 -44.62 22.13 19.17
CA THR A 227 -44.24 20.76 19.55
C THR A 227 -43.51 20.04 18.42
N GLU A 228 -43.95 20.23 17.17
CA GLU A 228 -43.30 19.68 15.98
C GLU A 228 -41.87 20.23 15.80
N THR A 229 -41.70 21.56 15.82
CA THR A 229 -40.37 22.20 15.68
C THR A 229 -39.42 21.82 16.81
N ARG A 230 -39.91 21.66 18.05
CA ARG A 230 -39.10 21.13 19.15
C ARG A 230 -38.70 19.67 18.95
N ALA A 231 -39.60 18.84 18.42
CA ALA A 231 -39.28 17.45 18.10
C ALA A 231 -38.21 17.37 16.99
N GLU A 232 -38.32 18.21 15.96
CA GLU A 232 -37.32 18.34 14.90
C GLU A 232 -35.95 18.76 15.45
N SER A 233 -35.91 19.82 16.28
CA SER A 233 -34.66 20.27 16.91
C SER A 233 -34.00 19.18 17.75
N ARG A 234 -34.78 18.35 18.46
CA ARG A 234 -34.25 17.20 19.21
C ARG A 234 -33.70 16.12 18.29
N ARG A 235 -34.37 15.79 17.18
CA ARG A 235 -33.86 14.81 16.20
C ARG A 235 -32.51 15.23 15.63
N ILE A 236 -32.37 16.49 15.22
CA ILE A 236 -31.11 17.05 14.73
C ILE A 236 -30.03 16.98 15.82
N ALA A 237 -30.37 17.29 17.06
CA ALA A 237 -29.42 17.20 18.17
C ALA A 237 -28.93 15.77 18.43
N THR A 238 -29.84 14.79 18.41
CA THR A 238 -29.49 13.36 18.55
C THR A 238 -28.64 12.88 17.38
N HIS A 239 -28.99 13.25 16.15
CA HIS A 239 -28.20 12.85 14.98
C HIS A 239 -26.79 13.46 15.01
N LEU A 240 -26.64 14.70 15.45
CA LEU A 240 -25.33 15.32 15.62
C LEU A 240 -24.46 14.63 16.67
N ASP A 241 -25.07 14.10 17.75
CA ASP A 241 -24.37 13.30 18.77
C ASP A 241 -23.91 11.94 18.21
N GLU A 242 -24.75 11.30 17.39
CA GLU A 242 -24.41 10.09 16.65
C GLU A 242 -23.22 10.31 15.70
N LEU A 243 -23.23 11.38 14.90
CA LEU A 243 -22.10 11.73 14.02
C LEU A 243 -20.81 12.03 14.80
N GLN A 244 -20.90 12.63 15.98
CA GLN A 244 -19.74 12.88 16.85
C GLN A 244 -19.18 11.60 17.44
N THR A 245 -20.05 10.67 17.81
CA THR A 245 -19.67 9.33 18.27
C THR A 245 -19.00 8.54 17.15
N GLU A 246 -19.57 8.57 15.94
CA GLU A 246 -18.97 7.96 14.74
C GLU A 246 -17.58 8.55 14.45
N LEU A 247 -17.41 9.87 14.57
CA LEU A 247 -16.10 10.52 14.40
C LEU A 247 -15.09 10.02 15.44
N GLY A 248 -15.50 9.88 16.69
CA GLY A 248 -14.65 9.35 17.76
C GLY A 248 -14.22 7.91 17.47
N ASN A 249 -15.14 7.07 16.98
CA ASN A 249 -14.83 5.70 16.59
C ASN A 249 -13.86 5.65 15.40
N LEU A 250 -14.07 6.46 14.37
CA LEU A 250 -13.15 6.56 13.21
C LEU A 250 -11.77 7.08 13.60
N GLN A 251 -11.67 7.98 14.57
CA GLN A 251 -10.38 8.44 15.09
C GLN A 251 -9.62 7.32 15.80
N ALA A 252 -10.32 6.50 16.59
CA ALA A 252 -9.73 5.32 17.22
C ALA A 252 -9.29 4.29 16.16
N GLU A 253 -10.13 4.03 15.15
CA GLU A 253 -9.82 3.14 14.04
C GLU A 253 -8.63 3.65 13.21
N GLN A 254 -8.53 4.96 12.99
CA GLN A 254 -7.40 5.58 12.29
C GLN A 254 -6.09 5.35 13.05
N LEU A 255 -6.09 5.52 14.38
CA LEU A 255 -4.91 5.26 15.21
C LEU A 255 -4.47 3.80 15.09
N THR A 256 -5.41 2.85 15.14
CA THR A 256 -5.08 1.43 14.96
C THR A 256 -4.59 1.10 13.55
N ALA A 257 -5.17 1.72 12.52
CA ALA A 257 -4.76 1.50 11.14
C ALA A 257 -3.37 2.11 10.85
N LEU A 258 -3.03 3.23 11.47
CA LEU A 258 -1.71 3.83 11.36
C LEU A 258 -0.64 2.98 12.05
N ASP A 259 -0.94 2.46 13.25
CA ASP A 259 -0.04 1.53 13.97
C ASP A 259 0.19 0.23 13.18
N GLU A 260 -0.87 -0.33 12.60
CA GLU A 260 -0.77 -1.50 11.71
C GLU A 260 0.06 -1.20 10.46
N ALA A 261 -0.15 -0.05 9.82
CA ALA A 261 0.62 0.37 8.65
C ALA A 261 2.11 0.57 8.97
N GLU A 262 2.43 1.15 10.14
CA GLU A 262 3.80 1.31 10.62
C GLU A 262 4.47 -0.06 10.86
N SER A 263 3.79 -0.97 11.56
CA SER A 263 4.26 -2.34 11.79
C SER A 263 4.52 -3.10 10.48
N LYS A 264 3.60 -3.00 9.51
CA LYS A 264 3.78 -3.63 8.19
C LYS A 264 4.92 -3.02 7.39
N ARG A 265 5.12 -1.71 7.52
CA ARG A 265 6.26 -1.01 6.89
C ARG A 265 7.59 -1.48 7.47
N ASP A 266 7.68 -1.65 8.78
CA ASP A 266 8.87 -2.18 9.46
C ASP A 266 9.16 -3.62 9.03
N GLU A 267 8.12 -4.48 8.93
CA GLU A 267 8.26 -5.85 8.39
C GLU A 267 8.80 -5.84 6.94
N ALA A 268 8.29 -4.94 6.10
CA ALA A 268 8.74 -4.79 4.72
C ALA A 268 10.19 -4.29 4.63
N GLU A 269 10.60 -3.37 5.50
CA GLU A 269 11.98 -2.89 5.59
C GLU A 269 12.93 -4.01 6.03
N GLN A 270 12.56 -4.79 7.05
CA GLN A 270 13.35 -5.94 7.48
C GLN A 270 13.48 -7.01 6.37
N ALA A 271 12.41 -7.25 5.61
CA ALA A 271 12.45 -8.19 4.49
C ALA A 271 13.38 -7.67 3.37
N ARG A 272 13.38 -6.37 3.09
CA ARG A 272 14.33 -5.75 2.14
C ARG A 272 15.77 -5.86 2.62
N LEU A 273 16.05 -5.57 3.89
CA LEU A 273 17.39 -5.71 4.45
C LEU A 273 17.92 -7.15 4.33
N ARG A 274 17.06 -8.17 4.47
CA ARG A 274 17.47 -9.57 4.22
C ARG A 274 17.81 -9.84 2.75
N VAL A 275 17.06 -9.25 1.81
CA VAL A 275 17.38 -9.35 0.38
C VAL A 275 18.72 -8.66 0.09
N ASP A 276 18.96 -7.51 0.68
CA ASP A 276 20.23 -6.78 0.54
C ASP A 276 21.39 -7.56 1.16
N GLU A 277 21.19 -8.19 2.32
CA GLU A 277 22.19 -9.05 2.97
C GLU A 277 22.54 -10.27 2.10
N LEU A 278 21.54 -10.92 1.49
CA LEU A 278 21.73 -12.09 0.63
C LEU A 278 22.28 -11.75 -0.77
N SER A 279 21.93 -10.58 -1.30
CA SER A 279 22.38 -10.14 -2.63
C SER A 279 23.78 -9.52 -2.61
N ASN A 280 24.22 -8.97 -1.47
CA ASN A 280 25.52 -8.34 -1.38
C ASN A 280 26.66 -9.38 -1.51
N PRO A 281 27.46 -9.33 -2.60
CA PRO A 281 28.57 -10.27 -2.79
C PRO A 281 29.65 -10.13 -1.71
N PHE A 282 29.71 -8.98 -1.02
CA PHE A 282 30.64 -8.69 0.07
C PHE A 282 30.07 -8.96 1.46
N ALA A 283 28.89 -9.56 1.58
CA ALA A 283 28.38 -10.00 2.88
C ALA A 283 29.43 -10.88 3.57
N VAL A 284 29.71 -10.62 4.85
CA VAL A 284 30.80 -11.26 5.61
C VAL A 284 30.74 -12.79 5.48
N ARG A 285 29.54 -13.37 5.47
CA ARG A 285 29.31 -14.81 5.31
C ARG A 285 29.71 -15.32 3.92
N ASN A 286 29.41 -14.56 2.86
CA ASN A 286 29.77 -14.91 1.48
C ASN A 286 31.27 -14.76 1.26
N MET A 287 31.87 -13.71 1.83
CA MET A 287 33.32 -13.51 1.84
C MET A 287 34.05 -14.64 2.57
N ILE A 288 33.55 -15.08 3.74
CA ILE A 288 34.12 -16.22 4.47
C ILE A 288 34.00 -17.52 3.66
N GLN A 289 32.85 -17.81 3.06
CA GLN A 289 32.73 -18.99 2.18
C GLN A 289 33.64 -18.92 0.96
N TRP A 290 33.75 -17.74 0.35
CA TRP A 290 34.66 -17.51 -0.77
C TRP A 290 36.11 -17.74 -0.34
N VAL A 291 36.54 -17.16 0.79
CA VAL A 291 37.89 -17.36 1.36
C VAL A 291 38.12 -18.82 1.73
N LEU A 292 37.15 -19.54 2.28
CA LEU A 292 37.33 -20.97 2.57
C LEU A 292 37.49 -21.80 1.29
N ASN A 293 36.67 -21.56 0.28
CA ASN A 293 36.67 -22.36 -0.94
C ASN A 293 37.85 -22.02 -1.87
N HIS A 294 38.09 -20.73 -2.12
CA HIS A 294 39.16 -20.29 -3.02
C HIS A 294 40.48 -20.12 -2.27
N GLY A 295 40.44 -19.75 -0.98
CA GLY A 295 41.65 -19.54 -0.20
C GLY A 295 42.49 -20.80 -0.07
N VAL A 296 41.89 -22.00 0.03
CA VAL A 296 42.65 -23.26 0.02
C VAL A 296 43.37 -23.47 -1.30
N ASN A 297 42.69 -23.26 -2.44
CA ASN A 297 43.31 -23.39 -3.77
C ASN A 297 44.42 -22.37 -3.97
N VAL A 298 44.19 -21.11 -3.58
CA VAL A 298 45.21 -20.04 -3.60
C VAL A 298 46.40 -20.41 -2.71
N LEU A 299 46.18 -20.99 -1.53
CA LEU A 299 47.25 -21.45 -0.64
C LEU A 299 48.05 -22.59 -1.28
N VAL A 300 47.38 -23.54 -1.94
CA VAL A 300 48.02 -24.65 -2.67
C VAL A 300 48.86 -24.12 -3.84
N ILE A 301 48.33 -23.18 -4.63
CA ILE A 301 49.05 -22.53 -5.73
C ILE A 301 50.29 -21.78 -5.19
N LEU A 302 50.14 -21.00 -4.12
CA LEU A 302 51.26 -20.29 -3.48
C LEU A 302 52.31 -21.26 -2.93
N ALA A 303 51.88 -22.37 -2.31
CA ALA A 303 52.77 -23.41 -1.83
C ALA A 303 53.51 -24.09 -3.00
N ALA A 304 52.84 -24.33 -4.13
CA ALA A 304 53.46 -24.89 -5.33
C ALA A 304 54.50 -23.94 -5.93
N ILE A 305 54.19 -22.64 -6.07
CA ILE A 305 55.13 -21.60 -6.52
C ILE A 305 56.33 -21.54 -5.57
N GLY A 306 56.10 -21.48 -4.27
CA GLY A 306 57.15 -21.44 -3.25
C GLY A 306 58.03 -22.69 -3.30
N GLY A 307 57.43 -23.87 -3.48
CA GLY A 307 58.13 -25.14 -3.66
C GLY A 307 58.98 -25.16 -4.92
N PHE A 308 58.49 -24.62 -6.04
CA PHE A 308 59.22 -24.52 -7.29
C PHE A 308 60.44 -23.60 -7.17
N VAL A 309 60.27 -22.44 -6.55
CA VAL A 309 61.36 -21.48 -6.29
C VAL A 309 62.41 -22.09 -5.35
N TRP A 310 61.96 -22.81 -4.32
CA TRP A 310 62.85 -23.53 -3.41
C TRP A 310 63.63 -24.63 -4.14
N LEU A 311 62.96 -25.44 -4.96
CA LEU A 311 63.59 -26.51 -5.73
C LEU A 311 64.60 -25.97 -6.74
N ALA A 312 64.29 -24.85 -7.40
CA ALA A 312 65.22 -24.15 -8.28
C ALA A 312 66.49 -23.71 -7.53
N ARG A 313 66.36 -23.18 -6.30
CA ARG A 313 67.51 -22.82 -5.45
C ARG A 313 68.34 -24.03 -5.01
N VAL A 314 67.70 -25.12 -4.61
CA VAL A 314 68.41 -26.34 -4.18
C VAL A 314 69.10 -27.03 -5.35
N GLY A 315 68.45 -27.05 -6.52
CA GLY A 315 68.97 -27.64 -7.76
C GLY A 315 70.31 -27.04 -8.17
N GLU A 316 70.49 -25.72 -8.04
CA GLU A 316 71.77 -25.04 -8.33
C GLU A 316 72.93 -25.59 -7.51
N SER A 317 72.69 -25.79 -6.22
CA SER A 317 73.71 -26.26 -5.27
C SER A 317 74.21 -27.66 -5.66
N ARG A 318 73.28 -28.53 -6.09
CA ARG A 318 73.58 -29.90 -6.51
C ARG A 318 74.16 -29.98 -7.93
N LEU A 319 73.69 -29.16 -8.87
CA LEU A 319 74.17 -29.22 -10.24
C LEU A 319 75.64 -28.79 -10.35
N ILE A 320 76.02 -27.76 -9.59
CA ILE A 320 77.41 -27.28 -9.54
C ILE A 320 78.34 -28.34 -8.95
N THR A 321 77.93 -29.02 -7.85
CA THR A 321 78.73 -30.09 -7.25
C THR A 321 78.83 -31.33 -8.14
N LEU A 322 77.77 -31.66 -8.89
CA LEU A 322 77.75 -32.84 -9.76
C LEU A 322 78.53 -32.62 -11.07
N MET A 323 78.55 -31.39 -11.61
CA MET A 323 79.42 -31.04 -12.74
C MET A 323 80.89 -30.87 -12.33
N ALA A 324 81.18 -30.27 -11.17
CA ALA A 324 82.55 -30.09 -10.68
C ALA A 324 83.27 -31.44 -10.45
N ASN A 325 82.53 -32.49 -10.09
CA ASN A 325 83.11 -33.82 -9.88
C ASN A 325 83.36 -34.65 -11.15
N ARG A 326 82.92 -34.22 -12.34
CA ARG A 326 82.91 -35.06 -13.55
C ARG A 326 83.82 -34.64 -14.68
N THR A 327 84.60 -33.56 -14.57
CA THR A 327 85.43 -33.09 -15.69
C THR A 327 86.83 -32.67 -15.24
N ARG A 328 87.79 -33.59 -15.35
CA ARG A 328 89.16 -33.46 -14.83
C ARG A 328 90.20 -32.97 -15.86
N VAL A 329 89.83 -32.57 -17.09
CA VAL A 329 90.81 -32.23 -18.13
C VAL A 329 90.35 -31.06 -19.02
N GLY A 330 90.84 -29.84 -18.75
CA GLY A 330 90.75 -28.65 -19.63
C GLY A 330 90.48 -27.31 -18.91
N ASN A 331 91.09 -26.21 -19.39
CA ASN A 331 91.05 -24.83 -18.84
C ASN A 331 89.69 -24.45 -18.22
N GLN A 332 89.68 -24.35 -16.89
CA GLN A 332 88.47 -24.39 -16.04
C GLN A 332 87.79 -23.01 -15.88
N GLU A 333 88.57 -21.92 -15.84
CA GLU A 333 88.05 -20.57 -15.57
C GLU A 333 87.20 -19.99 -16.70
N GLU A 334 87.57 -20.21 -17.96
CA GLU A 334 86.88 -19.58 -19.09
C GLU A 334 85.53 -20.25 -19.39
N ARG A 335 85.40 -21.55 -19.06
CA ARG A 335 84.13 -22.30 -19.16
C ARG A 335 83.18 -21.95 -18.02
N GLU A 336 83.70 -21.73 -16.81
CA GLU A 336 82.89 -21.30 -15.67
C GLU A 336 82.24 -19.93 -15.92
N ASN A 337 82.98 -18.96 -16.46
CA ASN A 337 82.42 -17.62 -16.71
C ASN A 337 81.32 -17.60 -17.80
N ARG A 338 81.42 -18.44 -18.84
CA ARG A 338 80.36 -18.59 -19.86
C ARG A 338 79.14 -19.35 -19.32
N ALA A 339 79.36 -20.38 -18.51
CA ALA A 339 78.27 -21.09 -17.86
C ALA A 339 77.53 -20.17 -16.87
N LYS A 340 78.25 -19.34 -16.11
CA LYS A 340 77.67 -18.46 -15.09
C LYS A 340 76.76 -17.37 -15.67
N THR A 341 77.10 -16.84 -16.85
CA THR A 341 76.26 -15.85 -17.56
C THR A 341 75.01 -16.49 -18.17
N LEU A 342 75.14 -17.66 -18.83
CA LEU A 342 73.98 -18.41 -19.35
C LEU A 342 73.04 -18.88 -18.25
N VAL A 343 73.57 -19.45 -17.17
CA VAL A 343 72.78 -19.87 -15.99
C VAL A 343 72.10 -18.68 -15.34
N GLY A 344 72.76 -17.52 -15.29
CA GLY A 344 72.17 -16.27 -14.77
C GLY A 344 70.94 -15.81 -15.54
N VAL A 345 71.00 -15.79 -16.87
CA VAL A 345 69.84 -15.41 -17.72
C VAL A 345 68.73 -16.45 -17.62
N PHE A 346 69.07 -17.74 -17.69
CA PHE A 346 68.09 -18.83 -17.60
C PHE A 346 67.33 -18.79 -16.26
N ARG A 347 68.02 -18.47 -15.17
CA ARG A 347 67.41 -18.27 -13.85
C ARG A 347 66.48 -17.06 -13.83
N SER A 348 66.89 -15.94 -14.44
CA SER A 348 66.05 -14.75 -14.50
C SER A 348 64.75 -15.03 -15.27
N VAL A 349 64.85 -15.70 -16.41
CA VAL A 349 63.67 -16.09 -17.22
C VAL A 349 62.80 -17.09 -16.46
N ALA A 350 63.38 -18.13 -15.87
CA ALA A 350 62.63 -19.10 -15.07
C ALA A 350 61.89 -18.43 -13.92
N ASN A 351 62.53 -17.49 -13.22
CA ASN A 351 61.89 -16.76 -12.12
C ASN A 351 60.75 -15.86 -12.61
N ILE A 352 60.92 -15.16 -13.74
CA ILE A 352 59.85 -14.36 -14.36
C ILE A 352 58.68 -15.24 -14.79
N VAL A 353 58.94 -16.39 -15.41
CA VAL A 353 57.89 -17.32 -15.86
C VAL A 353 57.17 -17.94 -14.66
N THR A 354 57.89 -18.35 -13.61
CA THR A 354 57.28 -18.92 -12.40
C THR A 354 56.44 -17.90 -11.65
N ILE A 355 56.96 -16.68 -11.44
CA ILE A 355 56.21 -15.62 -10.75
C ILE A 355 55.05 -15.15 -11.63
N GLY A 356 55.27 -14.93 -12.92
CA GLY A 356 54.24 -14.48 -13.86
C GLY A 356 53.12 -15.51 -14.02
N GLY A 357 53.48 -16.77 -14.32
CA GLY A 357 52.51 -17.86 -14.44
C GLY A 357 51.80 -18.17 -13.13
N GLY A 358 52.52 -18.14 -12.01
CA GLY A 358 51.95 -18.31 -10.68
C GLY A 358 50.98 -17.19 -10.29
N SER A 359 51.34 -15.93 -10.56
CA SER A 359 50.45 -14.78 -10.33
C SER A 359 49.19 -14.90 -11.19
N MET A 360 49.34 -15.34 -12.43
CA MET A 360 48.22 -15.52 -13.36
C MET A 360 47.25 -16.61 -12.90
N MET A 361 47.76 -17.73 -12.37
CA MET A 361 46.92 -18.77 -11.74
C MET A 361 46.17 -18.25 -10.51
N VAL A 362 46.80 -17.41 -9.69
CA VAL A 362 46.09 -16.76 -8.56
C VAL A 362 44.99 -15.84 -9.06
N LEU A 363 45.25 -15.04 -10.10
CA LEU A 363 44.25 -14.15 -10.71
C LEU A 363 43.05 -14.92 -11.30
N ASP A 364 43.29 -16.06 -11.94
CA ASP A 364 42.23 -16.94 -12.47
C ASP A 364 41.33 -17.47 -11.34
N GLU A 365 41.95 -17.89 -10.24
CA GLU A 365 41.23 -18.39 -9.06
C GLU A 365 40.49 -17.28 -8.29
N LEU A 366 40.92 -16.02 -8.43
CA LEU A 366 40.18 -14.85 -7.95
C LEU A 366 38.97 -14.52 -8.84
N GLY A 367 38.76 -15.25 -9.94
CA GLY A 367 37.71 -14.99 -10.92
C GLY A 367 37.96 -13.76 -11.78
N LEU A 368 39.19 -13.24 -11.81
CA LEU A 368 39.58 -12.16 -12.71
C LEU A 368 39.84 -12.76 -14.09
N PRO A 369 39.17 -12.28 -15.16
CA PRO A 369 39.35 -12.84 -16.49
C PRO A 369 40.80 -12.69 -16.92
N VAL A 370 41.52 -13.80 -16.99
CA VAL A 370 42.93 -13.86 -17.39
C VAL A 370 43.13 -13.74 -18.90
N GLY A 371 42.09 -13.92 -19.70
CA GLY A 371 42.14 -13.81 -21.16
C GLY A 371 42.75 -12.48 -21.65
N PRO A 372 42.26 -11.31 -21.20
CA PRO A 372 42.86 -10.01 -21.52
C PRO A 372 44.32 -9.87 -21.08
N LEU A 373 44.70 -10.40 -19.91
CA LEU A 373 46.08 -10.36 -19.42
C LEU A 373 47.00 -11.25 -20.27
N LEU A 374 46.51 -12.41 -20.72
CA LEU A 374 47.27 -13.32 -21.58
C LEU A 374 47.49 -12.71 -22.96
N GLY A 375 46.46 -12.03 -23.49
CA GLY A 375 46.55 -11.26 -24.73
C GLY A 375 47.59 -10.15 -24.63
N GLY A 376 47.61 -9.40 -23.52
CA GLY A 376 48.63 -8.36 -23.28
C GLY A 376 50.04 -8.93 -23.19
N ALA A 377 50.23 -10.04 -22.48
CA ALA A 377 51.52 -10.71 -22.35
C ALA A 377 52.06 -11.22 -23.70
N ALA A 378 51.18 -11.73 -24.57
CA ALA A 378 51.56 -12.16 -25.91
C ALA A 378 52.07 -11.00 -26.79
N VAL A 379 51.43 -9.83 -26.70
CA VAL A 379 51.88 -8.62 -27.42
C VAL A 379 53.24 -8.13 -26.92
N VAL A 380 53.46 -8.13 -25.60
CA VAL A 380 54.79 -7.78 -25.04
C VAL A 380 55.85 -8.79 -25.47
N GLY A 381 55.52 -10.08 -25.46
CA GLY A 381 56.41 -11.13 -25.96
C GLY A 381 56.79 -10.92 -27.44
N LEU A 382 55.82 -10.51 -28.27
CA LEU A 382 56.06 -10.16 -29.67
C LEU A 382 56.92 -8.90 -29.84
N ALA A 383 56.81 -7.93 -28.94
CA ALA A 383 57.60 -6.70 -29.00
C ALA A 383 59.06 -6.87 -28.53
N VAL A 384 59.32 -7.89 -27.72
CA VAL A 384 60.66 -8.19 -27.18
C VAL A 384 61.44 -9.17 -28.08
N ALA A 385 60.74 -10.02 -28.83
CA ALA A 385 61.30 -10.94 -29.82
C ALA A 385 61.68 -10.22 -31.12
#